data_AF-A0A415Y0F0-F1
#
_entry.id   AF-A0A415Y0F0-F1
#
_cell.length_a   1.000
_cell.length_b   1.000
_cell.length_c   1.000
_cell.angle_alpha   90.00
_cell.angle_beta   90.00
_cell.angle_gamma   90.00
#
_symmetry.space_group_name_H-M   'P 1'
#
loop_
_entity.id
_entity.type
_entity.pdbx_description
1 polymer ?
#
loop_
_entity_poly.entity_id
_entity_poly.type
_entity_poly.pdbx_seq_one_letter_code
_entity_poly.pdbx_strand_id
1 'polypeptide(L)'
;MNSYIRDEHLKERPNFRYKKVNIIMGANATGKTSFGQMLMSVFNFIHKKETAYLINRICDVKKEANFSIDFVMNRFTLYSMQIIIHPVNDDDYTENNIEVKIDKIKINKNDSYESCKKRMESKNNLSEYTANYVEELDKLSRLSWLFVSPEKEEKFKFPKGDFKKFILQF
;
A
#
# COMPACT_ATOMS: atom_id res chain seq x y z
N MET A 1 -27.47 -3.11 -2.96
CA MET A 1 -26.49 -4.21 -3.07
C MET A 1 -26.26 -4.75 -1.67
N ASN A 2 -26.93 -5.86 -1.30
CA ASN A 2 -26.90 -6.41 0.05
C ASN A 2 -25.84 -7.51 0.12
N SER A 3 -24.71 -7.23 0.76
CA SER A 3 -23.73 -8.24 1.14
C SER A 3 -24.31 -9.09 2.28
N TYR A 4 -24.18 -10.41 2.20
CA TYR A 4 -24.53 -11.30 3.31
C TYR A 4 -23.57 -11.16 4.49
N ILE A 5 -22.39 -10.60 4.27
CA ILE A 5 -21.43 -10.28 5.30
C ILE A 5 -21.86 -8.96 5.95
N ARG A 6 -22.25 -9.05 7.22
CA ARG A 6 -22.66 -7.88 8.02
C ARG A 6 -21.48 -6.92 8.22
N ASP A 7 -21.81 -5.63 8.37
CA ASP A 7 -20.88 -4.57 8.75
C ASP A 7 -19.67 -4.40 7.82
N GLU A 8 -19.87 -4.52 6.50
CA GLU A 8 -18.87 -4.23 5.46
C GLU A 8 -18.64 -2.72 5.27
N HIS A 9 -18.34 -2.04 6.37
CA HIS A 9 -18.04 -0.61 6.42
C HIS A 9 -17.16 -0.28 7.61
N LEU A 10 -16.57 0.92 7.60
CA LEU A 10 -15.84 1.42 8.74
C LEU A 10 -16.79 1.62 9.93
N LYS A 11 -16.31 1.30 11.14
CA LYS A 11 -17.07 1.56 12.37
C LYS A 11 -17.45 3.05 12.44
N GLU A 12 -18.69 3.35 12.82
CA GLU A 12 -19.26 4.71 12.89
C GLU A 12 -19.32 5.49 11.55
N ARG A 13 -18.97 4.86 10.42
CA ARG A 13 -18.98 5.44 9.07
C ARG A 13 -19.59 4.45 8.06
N PRO A 14 -20.92 4.26 8.10
CA PRO A 14 -21.60 3.24 7.29
C PRO A 14 -21.53 3.49 5.77
N ASN A 15 -21.22 4.71 5.36
CA ASN A 15 -21.06 5.10 3.95
C ASN A 15 -19.67 4.73 3.39
N PHE A 16 -18.67 4.54 4.26
CA PHE A 16 -17.33 4.12 3.85
C PHE A 16 -17.26 2.59 3.88
N ARG A 17 -17.54 1.97 2.75
CA ARG A 17 -17.68 0.51 2.61
C ARG A 17 -16.40 -0.15 2.13
N TYR A 18 -16.15 -1.39 2.56
CA TYR A 18 -15.04 -2.21 2.08
C TYR A 18 -15.41 -3.69 2.15
N LYS A 19 -14.75 -4.51 1.33
CA LYS A 19 -14.93 -5.96 1.35
C LYS A 19 -14.05 -6.61 2.40
N LYS A 20 -14.67 -7.38 3.29
CA LYS A 20 -13.96 -8.12 4.35
C LYS A 20 -13.24 -9.36 3.80
N VAL A 21 -13.78 -9.95 2.74
CA VAL A 21 -13.22 -11.13 2.08
C VAL A 21 -13.04 -10.80 0.59
N ASN A 22 -11.81 -10.99 0.10
CA ASN A 22 -11.46 -10.85 -1.30
C ASN A 22 -10.78 -12.14 -1.74
N ILE A 23 -11.34 -12.81 -2.76
CA ILE A 23 -10.79 -14.06 -3.30
C ILE A 23 -10.21 -13.76 -4.68
N ILE A 24 -8.91 -14.00 -4.83
CA ILE A 24 -8.22 -13.84 -6.12
C ILE A 24 -8.08 -15.23 -6.74
N MET A 25 -8.82 -15.48 -7.82
CA MET A 25 -8.82 -16.76 -8.54
C MET A 25 -8.39 -16.57 -10.00
N GLY A 26 -7.88 -17.63 -10.61
CA GLY A 26 -7.42 -17.63 -12.00
C GLY A 26 -6.58 -18.88 -12.29
N ALA A 27 -6.25 -19.11 -13.56
CA ALA A 27 -5.41 -20.24 -13.96
C ALA A 27 -4.01 -20.18 -13.33
N ASN A 28 -3.27 -21.29 -13.35
CA ASN A 28 -1.90 -21.30 -12.86
C ASN A 28 -1.02 -20.31 -13.64
N ALA A 29 -0.03 -19.73 -12.97
CA ALA A 29 0.91 -18.76 -13.53
C ALA A 29 0.30 -17.44 -14.08
N THR A 30 -0.96 -17.12 -13.77
CA THR A 30 -1.58 -15.82 -14.18
C THR A 30 -1.23 -14.65 -13.26
N GLY A 31 -0.13 -14.72 -12.50
CA GLY A 31 0.35 -13.62 -11.68
C GLY A 31 -0.29 -13.46 -10.30
N LYS A 32 -1.14 -14.38 -9.83
CA LYS A 32 -1.74 -14.32 -8.47
C LYS A 32 -0.67 -14.27 -7.36
N THR A 33 0.29 -15.18 -7.42
CA THR A 33 1.43 -15.22 -6.49
C THR A 33 2.29 -13.97 -6.62
N SER A 34 2.56 -13.51 -7.85
CA SER A 34 3.34 -12.29 -8.11
C SER A 34 2.67 -11.06 -7.51
N PHE A 35 1.34 -10.91 -7.68
CA PHE A 35 0.55 -9.84 -7.07
C PHE A 35 0.67 -9.86 -5.54
N GLY A 36 0.54 -11.04 -4.95
CA GLY A 36 0.72 -11.27 -3.53
C GLY A 36 2.09 -10.87 -2.99
N GLN A 37 3.14 -11.31 -3.70
CA GLN A 37 4.52 -10.96 -3.39
C GLN A 37 4.78 -9.46 -3.55
N MET A 38 4.16 -8.80 -4.54
CA MET A 38 4.26 -7.35 -4.73
C MET A 38 3.60 -6.60 -3.58
N LEU A 39 2.38 -7.00 -3.18
CA LEU A 39 1.68 -6.40 -2.04
C LEU A 39 2.51 -6.50 -0.75
N MET A 40 3.08 -7.68 -0.47
CA MET A 40 4.00 -7.88 0.64
C MET A 40 5.22 -6.96 0.56
N SER A 41 5.79 -6.81 -0.64
CA SER A 41 6.96 -5.98 -0.89
C SER A 41 6.67 -4.49 -0.64
N VAL A 42 5.50 -4.00 -1.06
CA VAL A 42 5.03 -2.64 -0.77
C VAL A 42 4.90 -2.40 0.73
N PHE A 43 4.22 -3.28 1.48
CA PHE A 43 4.06 -3.09 2.92
C PHE A 43 5.40 -3.15 3.67
N ASN A 44 6.31 -4.02 3.25
CA ASN A 44 7.66 -4.08 3.82
C ASN A 44 8.47 -2.83 3.48
N PHE A 45 8.36 -2.28 2.26
CA PHE A 45 8.94 -0.99 1.90
C PHE A 45 8.41 0.13 2.80
N ILE A 46 7.09 0.24 2.99
CA ILE A 46 6.50 1.28 3.85
C ILE A 46 7.00 1.15 5.30
N HIS A 47 7.15 -0.08 5.80
CA HIS A 47 7.56 -0.30 7.19
C HIS A 47 9.07 -0.14 7.42
N LYS A 48 9.90 -0.70 6.53
CA LYS A 48 11.36 -0.73 6.67
C LYS A 48 12.05 0.47 6.03
N LYS A 49 11.39 1.11 5.08
CA LYS A 49 11.91 2.21 4.25
C LYS A 49 13.17 1.82 3.48
N GLU A 50 13.22 0.57 3.02
CA GLU A 50 14.33 0.03 2.23
C GLU A 50 13.87 -0.19 0.78
N THR A 51 14.50 0.49 -0.17
CA THR A 51 14.14 0.47 -1.60
C THR A 51 14.26 -0.91 -2.24
N ALA A 52 15.14 -1.76 -1.71
CA ALA A 52 15.35 -3.14 -2.17
C ALA A 52 14.08 -4.01 -2.14
N TYR A 53 13.09 -3.68 -1.31
CA TYR A 53 11.80 -4.40 -1.34
C TYR A 53 11.04 -4.14 -2.64
N LEU A 54 11.17 -2.96 -3.25
CA LEU A 54 10.49 -2.60 -4.50
C LEU A 54 11.33 -2.93 -5.74
N ILE A 55 12.60 -2.52 -5.74
CA ILE A 55 13.51 -2.66 -6.89
C ILE A 55 13.63 -4.12 -7.35
N ASN A 56 13.77 -5.05 -6.42
CA ASN A 56 13.90 -6.48 -6.72
C ASN A 56 12.63 -7.12 -7.32
N ARG A 57 11.55 -6.33 -7.49
CA ARG A 57 10.30 -6.76 -8.13
C ARG A 57 10.12 -6.19 -9.53
N ILE A 58 11.01 -5.32 -10.00
CA ILE A 58 10.94 -4.75 -11.34
C ILE A 58 11.45 -5.77 -12.36
N CYS A 59 10.63 -6.07 -13.36
CA CYS A 59 10.97 -7.03 -14.42
C CYS A 59 11.65 -6.37 -15.64
N ASP A 60 11.31 -5.11 -15.94
CA ASP A 60 11.84 -4.36 -17.06
C ASP A 60 12.41 -3.04 -16.55
N VAL A 61 13.73 -3.02 -16.33
CA VAL A 61 14.43 -1.89 -15.72
C VAL A 61 14.50 -0.67 -16.63
N LYS A 62 14.22 -0.83 -17.93
CA LYS A 62 14.25 0.24 -18.93
C LYS A 62 12.90 0.97 -19.04
N LYS A 63 11.89 0.54 -18.28
CA LYS A 63 10.58 1.18 -18.21
C LYS A 63 10.29 1.72 -16.81
N GLU A 64 9.59 2.84 -16.77
CA GLU A 64 9.05 3.37 -15.53
C GLU A 64 8.05 2.37 -14.93
N ALA A 65 8.24 2.07 -13.64
CA ALA A 65 7.30 1.30 -12.87
C ALA A 65 6.57 2.23 -11.89
N ASN A 66 5.29 1.95 -11.65
CA ASN A 66 4.50 2.71 -10.70
C ASN A 66 3.61 1.80 -9.87
N PHE A 67 3.26 2.29 -8.69
CA PHE A 67 2.31 1.65 -7.80
C PHE A 67 1.50 2.72 -7.06
N SER A 68 0.20 2.46 -6.87
CA SER A 68 -0.65 3.30 -6.04
C SER A 68 -1.48 2.46 -5.10
N ILE A 69 -1.68 2.96 -3.88
CA ILE A 69 -2.52 2.31 -2.88
C ILE A 69 -3.23 3.35 -2.02
N ASP A 70 -4.51 3.10 -1.82
CA ASP A 70 -5.32 3.85 -0.87
C ASP A 70 -5.66 2.95 0.31
N PHE A 71 -5.43 3.45 1.52
CA PHE A 71 -5.68 2.68 2.73
C PHE A 71 -6.15 3.57 3.87
N VAL A 72 -6.99 3.01 4.72
CA VAL A 72 -7.48 3.67 5.94
C VAL A 72 -6.71 3.13 7.12
N MET A 73 -6.02 4.02 7.83
CA MET A 73 -5.36 3.69 9.09
C MET A 73 -6.19 4.13 10.29
N ASN A 74 -5.58 4.10 11.49
CA ASN A 74 -6.19 4.57 12.73
C ASN A 74 -6.76 6.00 12.58
N ARG A 75 -7.81 6.29 13.36
CA ARG A 75 -8.46 7.62 13.43
C ARG A 75 -9.18 8.06 12.16
N PHE A 76 -9.65 7.12 11.34
CA PHE A 76 -10.53 7.40 10.20
C PHE A 76 -9.92 8.42 9.23
N THR A 77 -8.68 8.19 8.85
CA THR A 77 -7.96 8.99 7.86
C THR A 77 -7.69 8.09 6.66
N LEU A 78 -8.11 8.54 5.48
CA LEU A 78 -7.77 7.92 4.20
C LEU A 78 -6.42 8.47 3.77
N TYR A 79 -5.48 7.58 3.53
CA TYR A 79 -4.18 7.86 2.93
C TYR A 79 -4.22 7.38 1.48
N SER A 80 -3.66 8.19 0.58
CA SER A 80 -3.42 7.86 -0.81
C SER A 80 -1.94 7.97 -1.08
N MET A 81 -1.30 6.85 -1.36
CA MET A 81 0.11 6.76 -1.67
C MET A 81 0.30 6.44 -3.14
N GLN A 82 1.24 7.15 -3.77
CA GLN A 82 1.71 6.88 -5.12
C GLN A 82 3.22 6.79 -5.10
N ILE A 83 3.76 5.82 -5.84
CA ILE A 83 5.19 5.56 -5.96
C ILE A 83 5.51 5.49 -7.44
N ILE A 84 6.54 6.23 -7.85
CA ILE A 84 7.16 6.14 -9.17
C ILE A 84 8.57 5.62 -8.99
N ILE A 85 8.96 4.66 -9.83
CA ILE A 85 10.30 4.09 -9.89
C ILE A 85 10.80 4.33 -11.31
N HIS A 86 11.69 5.31 -11.44
CA HIS A 86 12.27 5.73 -12.71
C HIS A 86 13.15 4.65 -13.31
N PRO A 87 13.16 4.48 -14.64
CA PRO A 87 13.99 3.48 -15.30
C PRO A 87 15.48 3.77 -15.10
N VAL A 88 16.29 2.73 -15.26
CA VAL A 88 17.76 2.81 -15.31
C VAL A 88 18.26 2.28 -16.65
N ASN A 89 19.24 2.95 -17.23
CA ASN A 89 19.86 2.56 -18.49
C ASN A 89 21.22 1.92 -18.22
N ASP A 90 21.22 0.58 -18.10
CA ASP A 90 22.40 -0.26 -17.85
C ASP A 90 23.15 0.00 -16.51
N ASP A 91 22.65 0.94 -15.69
CA ASP A 91 23.07 1.23 -14.32
C ASP A 91 22.22 0.49 -13.26
N ASP A 92 22.73 0.43 -12.03
CA ASP A 92 21.99 -0.05 -10.86
C ASP A 92 21.00 1.00 -10.32
N TYR A 93 19.89 0.54 -9.75
CA TYR A 93 18.96 1.41 -9.06
C TYR A 93 19.58 2.06 -7.82
N THR A 94 19.30 3.34 -7.64
CA THR A 94 19.61 4.11 -6.45
C THR A 94 18.34 4.63 -5.78
N GLU A 95 18.48 5.16 -4.57
CA GLU A 95 17.37 5.79 -3.84
C GLU A 95 16.74 6.96 -4.61
N ASN A 96 17.51 7.65 -5.45
CA ASN A 96 17.03 8.78 -6.25
C ASN A 96 16.09 8.36 -7.38
N ASN A 97 16.03 7.06 -7.71
CA ASN A 97 15.11 6.55 -8.72
C ASN A 97 13.70 6.36 -8.18
N ILE A 98 13.47 6.52 -6.87
CA ILE A 98 12.18 6.31 -6.25
C ILE A 98 11.61 7.63 -5.76
N GLU A 99 10.44 7.97 -6.27
CA GLU A 99 9.67 9.10 -5.80
C GLU A 99 8.38 8.63 -5.14
N VAL A 100 8.05 9.22 -4.01
CA VAL A 100 6.83 8.92 -3.27
C VAL A 100 6.01 10.19 -3.09
N LYS A 101 4.69 10.02 -3.17
CA LYS A 101 3.70 11.05 -2.87
C LYS A 101 2.67 10.46 -1.91
N ILE A 102 2.39 11.15 -0.79
CA ILE A 102 1.35 10.74 0.15
C ILE A 102 0.40 11.89 0.44
N ASP A 103 -0.84 11.71 0.00
CA ASP A 103 -1.95 12.58 0.38
C ASP A 103 -2.79 11.94 1.48
N LYS A 104 -3.38 12.78 2.33
CA LYS A 104 -4.30 12.30 3.37
C LYS A 104 -5.50 13.20 3.57
N ILE A 105 -6.59 12.56 3.94
CA ILE A 105 -7.83 13.27 4.27
C ILE A 105 -8.57 12.57 5.40
N LYS A 106 -9.09 13.37 6.34
CA LYS A 106 -9.99 12.86 7.37
C LYS A 106 -11.29 12.37 6.72
N ILE A 107 -11.79 11.23 7.17
CA ILE A 107 -13.07 10.66 6.78
C ILE A 107 -14.12 11.17 7.77
N ASN A 108 -15.06 11.97 7.26
CA ASN A 108 -16.20 12.49 8.02
C ASN A 108 -17.29 11.41 8.17
N LYS A 109 -18.26 11.63 9.06
CA LYS A 109 -19.30 10.64 9.39
C LYS A 109 -20.09 10.14 8.17
N ASN A 110 -20.37 11.04 7.23
CA ASN A 110 -21.20 10.77 6.06
C ASN A 110 -20.38 10.49 4.79
N ASP A 111 -19.05 10.47 4.89
CA ASP A 111 -18.20 10.24 3.72
C ASP A 111 -18.26 8.79 3.24
N SER A 112 -18.24 8.63 1.92
CA SER A 112 -17.84 7.40 1.24
C SER A 112 -16.37 7.49 0.83
N TYR A 113 -15.81 6.39 0.30
CA TYR A 113 -14.49 6.41 -0.31
C TYR A 113 -14.42 7.44 -1.44
N GLU A 114 -15.42 7.44 -2.33
CA GLU A 114 -15.50 8.32 -3.49
C GLU A 114 -15.63 9.79 -3.08
N SER A 115 -16.40 10.12 -2.04
CA SER A 115 -16.50 11.49 -1.55
C SER A 115 -15.18 11.97 -0.95
N CYS A 116 -14.44 11.10 -0.26
CA CYS A 116 -13.10 11.40 0.21
C CYS A 116 -12.12 11.65 -0.93
N LYS A 117 -12.13 10.81 -1.99
CA LYS A 117 -11.25 10.99 -3.16
C LYS A 117 -11.53 12.29 -3.89
N LYS A 118 -12.80 12.59 -4.20
CA LYS A 118 -13.20 13.86 -4.82
C LYS A 118 -12.75 15.07 -4.00
N ARG A 119 -12.91 15.01 -2.67
CA ARG A 119 -12.47 16.10 -1.78
C ARG A 119 -10.95 16.20 -1.69
N MET A 120 -10.23 15.08 -1.81
CA MET A 120 -8.77 15.08 -1.87
C MET A 120 -8.29 15.76 -3.16
N GLU A 121 -8.84 15.38 -4.31
CA GLU A 121 -8.53 15.97 -5.63
C GLU A 121 -8.87 17.47 -5.71
N SER A 122 -9.92 17.90 -5.02
CA SER A 122 -10.34 19.32 -5.00
C SER A 122 -9.46 20.22 -4.11
N LYS A 123 -8.45 19.67 -3.43
CA LYS A 123 -7.51 20.48 -2.64
C LYS A 123 -6.45 21.08 -3.55
N ASN A 124 -6.26 22.38 -3.47
CA ASN A 124 -5.18 23.09 -4.19
C ASN A 124 -3.76 22.73 -3.71
N ASN A 125 -3.63 22.00 -2.59
CA ASN A 125 -2.36 21.66 -1.95
C ASN A 125 -2.20 20.13 -1.87
N LEU A 126 -2.27 19.45 -3.01
CA LEU A 126 -1.84 18.05 -3.08
C LEU A 126 -0.31 17.99 -2.94
N SER A 127 0.18 16.94 -2.30
CA SER A 127 1.61 16.71 -2.15
C SER A 127 2.24 16.49 -3.53
N GLU A 128 3.46 16.96 -3.71
CA GLU A 128 4.26 16.66 -4.90
C GLU A 128 5.02 15.35 -4.70
N TYR A 129 5.47 14.76 -5.81
CA TYR A 129 6.38 13.63 -5.74
C TYR A 129 7.72 14.10 -5.18
N THR A 130 8.30 13.29 -4.29
CA THR A 130 9.61 13.58 -3.69
C THR A 130 10.49 12.35 -3.64
N ALA A 131 11.78 12.54 -3.92
CA ALA A 131 12.81 11.53 -3.72
C ALA A 131 13.15 11.33 -2.23
N ASN A 132 12.76 12.25 -1.34
CA ASN A 132 12.86 12.08 0.10
C ASN A 132 11.70 11.20 0.63
N TYR A 133 11.65 9.97 0.14
CA TYR A 133 10.59 9.01 0.47
C TYR A 133 10.59 8.64 1.96
N VAL A 134 11.74 8.69 2.64
CA VAL A 134 11.83 8.36 4.07
C VAL A 134 11.01 9.32 4.92
N GLU A 135 11.14 10.63 4.69
CA GLU A 135 10.36 11.67 5.36
C GLU A 135 8.90 11.63 4.93
N GLU A 136 8.63 11.37 3.65
CA GLU A 136 7.26 11.23 3.15
C GLU A 136 6.53 10.09 3.87
N LEU A 137 7.18 8.93 4.01
CA LEU A 137 6.65 7.75 4.71
C LEU A 137 6.44 8.00 6.22
N ASP A 138 7.19 8.90 6.85
CA ASP A 138 6.96 9.29 8.26
C ASP A 138 5.63 10.02 8.50
N LYS A 139 5.01 10.56 7.43
CA LYS A 139 3.67 11.15 7.52
C LYS A 139 2.58 10.11 7.78
N LEU A 140 2.87 8.83 7.54
CA LEU A 140 1.97 7.73 7.83
C LEU A 140 1.95 7.42 9.32
N SER A 141 0.78 7.10 9.86
CA SER A 141 0.74 6.50 11.19
C SER A 141 1.42 5.13 11.18
N ARG A 142 1.94 4.66 12.32
CA ARG A 142 2.62 3.36 12.42
C ARG A 142 1.73 2.24 11.88
N LEU A 143 2.22 1.53 10.86
CA LEU A 143 1.61 0.28 10.41
C LEU A 143 1.70 -0.76 11.54
N SER A 144 0.57 -1.37 11.88
CA SER A 144 0.50 -2.43 12.90
C SER A 144 0.44 -3.83 12.27
N TRP A 145 0.68 -3.93 10.96
CA TRP A 145 0.52 -5.14 10.17
C TRP A 145 1.79 -5.42 9.36
N LEU A 146 2.19 -6.69 9.34
CA LEU A 146 3.29 -7.18 8.52
C LEU A 146 2.80 -8.40 7.75
N PHE A 147 3.13 -8.42 6.46
CA PHE A 147 2.78 -9.50 5.56
C PHE A 147 4.01 -10.37 5.33
N VAL A 148 3.83 -11.68 5.47
CA VAL A 148 4.89 -12.65 5.16
C VAL A 148 4.29 -13.78 4.35
N SER A 149 4.97 -14.13 3.25
CA SER A 149 4.67 -15.33 2.48
C SER A 149 5.08 -16.56 3.30
N PRO A 150 4.30 -17.66 3.27
CA PRO A 150 4.63 -18.90 3.98
C PRO A 150 6.08 -19.36 3.79
N GLU A 151 6.58 -19.28 2.56
CA GLU A 151 7.95 -19.71 2.19
C GLU A 151 9.07 -18.89 2.88
N LYS A 152 8.75 -17.68 3.32
CA LYS A 152 9.71 -16.74 3.92
C LYS A 152 9.50 -16.56 5.42
N GLU A 153 8.58 -17.31 6.02
CA GLU A 153 8.19 -17.16 7.43
C GLU A 153 9.37 -17.35 8.38
N GLU A 154 10.16 -18.41 8.18
CA GLU A 154 11.30 -18.74 9.04
C GLU A 154 12.46 -17.73 8.93
N LYS A 155 12.57 -17.05 7.80
CA LYS A 155 13.65 -16.08 7.51
C LYS A 155 13.29 -14.65 7.91
N PHE A 156 12.01 -14.37 8.18
CA PHE A 156 11.55 -13.02 8.46
C PHE A 156 11.68 -12.68 9.95
N LYS A 157 12.62 -11.78 10.28
CA LYS A 157 12.76 -11.25 11.64
C LYS A 157 11.69 -10.19 11.91
N PHE A 158 10.63 -10.59 12.60
CA PHE A 158 9.60 -9.66 13.04
C PHE A 158 10.17 -8.61 14.02
N PRO A 159 9.82 -7.32 13.87
CA PRO A 159 10.21 -6.31 14.83
C PRO A 159 9.56 -6.57 16.20
N LYS A 160 10.24 -6.19 17.29
CA LYS A 160 9.66 -6.25 18.63
C LYS A 160 8.47 -5.27 18.75
N GLY A 161 7.31 -5.76 19.17
CA GLY A 161 6.09 -4.95 19.40
C GLY A 161 4.79 -5.68 19.02
N ASP A 162 3.66 -5.03 19.26
CA ASP A 162 2.31 -5.56 18.98
C ASP A 162 1.96 -5.45 17.48
N PHE A 163 2.54 -6.34 16.67
CA PHE A 163 2.18 -6.48 15.26
C PHE A 163 1.18 -7.63 15.08
N LYS A 164 0.09 -7.38 14.36
CA LYS A 164 -0.73 -8.49 13.86
C LYS A 164 -0.04 -9.08 12.63
N LYS A 165 0.33 -10.36 12.73
CA LYS A 165 0.91 -11.14 11.64
C LYS A 165 -0.20 -11.63 10.71
N PHE A 166 -0.04 -11.38 9.42
CA PHE A 166 -0.89 -11.96 8.38
C PHE A 166 -0.04 -12.82 7.46
N ILE A 167 -0.39 -14.11 7.40
CA ILE A 167 0.22 -15.06 6.46
C ILE A 167 -0.62 -15.01 5.19
N LEU A 168 0.01 -14.65 4.07
CA LEU A 168 -0.66 -14.65 2.77
C LEU A 168 -0.47 -16.02 2.11
N GLN A 169 -1.48 -16.87 2.21
CA GLN A 169 -1.52 -18.12 1.44
C GLN A 169 -2.05 -17.80 0.03
N PHE A 170 -1.30 -18.21 -1.00
CA PHE A 170 -1.64 -18.05 -2.42
C PHE A 170 -1.80 -19.41 -3.08
#